data_AF-A0A8S1R5Z5-F1
#
_entry.id   AF-A0A8S1R5Z5-F1
#
_cell.length_a   1.000
_cell.length_b   1.000
_cell.length_c   1.000
_cell.angle_alpha   90.00
_cell.angle_beta   90.00
_cell.angle_gamma   90.00
#
_symmetry.space_group_name_H-M   'P 1'
#
loop_
_entity.id
_entity.type
_entity.pdbx_description
1 polymer ?
#
loop_
_entity_poly.entity_id
_entity_poly.type
_entity_poly.pdbx_seq_one_letter_code
_entity_poly.pdbx_strand_id
1 'polypeptide(L)'
;MEFIQLRNWSMLKWDLNRIGRPLEKTIIIDNHSQQLEQENRLVISSWLGDSNDQELLQIKDLIIKIGESNVKDVRKALIRYRDYIRSRNKR
;
A
#
# COMPACT_ATOMS: atom_id res chain seq x y z
N MET A 1 -3.43 -40.94 -1.34
CA MET A 1 -2.88 -39.79 -2.08
C MET A 1 -3.83 -38.62 -1.87
N GLU A 2 -3.56 -37.79 -0.86
CA GLU A 2 -4.41 -36.64 -0.55
C GLU A 2 -4.20 -35.52 -1.58
N PHE A 3 -5.28 -35.15 -2.26
CA PHE A 3 -5.37 -33.88 -2.96
C PHE A 3 -5.39 -32.76 -1.93
N ILE A 4 -4.25 -32.12 -1.70
CA ILE A 4 -4.20 -30.85 -0.97
C ILE A 4 -4.92 -29.82 -1.83
N GLN A 5 -6.12 -29.48 -1.39
CA GLN A 5 -7.01 -28.50 -1.98
C GLN A 5 -6.31 -27.14 -2.04
N LEU A 6 -5.96 -26.70 -3.25
CA LEU A 6 -5.37 -25.39 -3.60
C LEU A 6 -6.34 -24.21 -3.36
N ARG A 7 -6.99 -24.14 -2.19
CA ARG A 7 -8.03 -23.13 -1.88
C ARG A 7 -7.61 -22.01 -0.95
N ASN A 8 -6.36 -21.95 -0.49
CA ASN A 8 -5.96 -20.95 0.52
C ASN A 8 -4.74 -20.09 0.13
N TRP A 9 -4.43 -19.94 -1.17
CA TRP A 9 -3.36 -19.02 -1.58
C TRP A 9 -3.71 -17.54 -1.32
N SER A 10 -5.00 -17.21 -1.21
CA SER A 10 -5.51 -15.88 -0.89
C SER A 10 -5.28 -15.46 0.57
N MET A 11 -5.06 -16.40 1.50
CA MET A 11 -4.79 -16.11 2.92
C MET A 11 -3.30 -16.16 3.29
N LEU A 12 -2.42 -16.62 2.38
CA LEU A 12 -0.96 -16.46 2.52
C LEU A 12 -0.48 -15.04 2.15
N LYS A 13 -1.41 -14.14 1.80
CA LYS A 13 -1.18 -12.77 1.36
C LYS A 13 -0.62 -11.91 2.49
N TRP A 14 0.72 -11.83 2.51
CA TRP A 14 1.53 -10.77 3.11
C TRP A 14 1.31 -10.55 4.61
N ASP A 15 1.73 -11.53 5.39
CA ASP A 15 2.03 -11.29 6.81
C ASP A 15 3.29 -10.42 6.91
N LEU A 16 3.08 -9.12 7.11
CA LEU A 16 4.16 -8.16 7.22
C LEU A 16 5.09 -8.44 8.41
N ASN A 17 4.64 -9.17 9.42
CA ASN A 17 5.49 -9.53 10.55
C ASN A 17 6.64 -10.45 10.12
N ARG A 18 6.55 -11.10 8.95
CA ARG A 18 7.56 -12.04 8.44
C ARG A 18 8.65 -11.40 7.58
N ILE A 19 8.55 -10.11 7.27
CA ILE A 19 9.52 -9.42 6.38
C ILE A 19 10.81 -9.02 7.09
N GLY A 20 10.86 -9.10 8.43
CA GLY A 20 12.05 -8.73 9.22
C GLY A 20 12.37 -7.23 9.23
N ARG A 21 11.36 -6.38 9.03
CA ARG A 21 11.49 -4.91 9.09
C ARG A 21 10.47 -4.34 10.08
N PRO A 22 10.80 -3.25 10.82
CA PRO A 22 9.82 -2.57 11.66
C PRO A 22 8.65 -2.06 10.82
N LEU A 23 7.42 -2.35 11.24
CA LEU A 23 6.22 -1.95 10.50
C LEU A 23 6.07 -0.43 10.47
N GLU A 24 6.44 0.26 11.54
CA GLU A 24 6.44 1.72 11.62
C GLU A 24 7.42 2.40 10.64
N LYS A 25 8.29 1.62 9.99
CA LYS A 25 9.23 2.05 8.94
C LYS A 25 8.99 1.39 7.59
N THR A 26 7.91 0.62 7.43
CA THR A 26 7.63 -0.15 6.22
C THR A 26 6.37 0.35 5.52
N ILE A 27 6.45 0.55 4.21
CA ILE A 27 5.30 0.83 3.34
C ILE A 27 5.21 -0.28 2.30
N ILE A 28 4.02 -0.81 2.08
CA ILE A 28 3.71 -1.67 0.93
C ILE A 28 3.03 -0.84 -0.15
N ILE A 29 3.43 -1.01 -1.39
CA ILE A 29 2.74 -0.45 -2.56
C ILE A 29 2.14 -1.61 -3.35
N ASP A 30 0.83 -1.60 -3.58
CA ASP A 30 0.09 -2.68 -4.23
C ASP A 30 -1.15 -2.16 -4.95
N ASN A 31 -1.51 -2.78 -6.08
CA ASN A 31 -2.70 -2.47 -6.86
C ASN A 31 -3.94 -3.27 -6.42
N HIS A 32 -3.80 -4.20 -5.47
CA HIS A 32 -4.94 -4.95 -4.94
C HIS A 32 -5.69 -4.20 -3.83
N SER A 33 -6.90 -3.73 -4.15
CA SER A 33 -7.78 -3.02 -3.20
C SER A 33 -8.60 -3.94 -2.26
N GLN A 34 -8.68 -5.25 -2.57
CA GLN A 34 -9.63 -6.15 -1.91
C GLN A 34 -9.17 -6.78 -0.59
N GLN A 35 -7.87 -6.75 -0.23
CA GLN A 35 -7.49 -7.14 1.15
C GLN A 35 -7.87 -6.01 2.14
N LEU A 36 -8.22 -6.37 3.37
CA LEU A 36 -8.47 -5.46 4.48
C LEU A 36 -7.40 -4.35 4.54
N GLU A 37 -7.83 -3.12 4.83
CA GLU A 37 -7.00 -1.91 4.89
C GLU A 37 -5.86 -2.06 5.91
N GLN A 38 -4.75 -2.63 5.48
CA GLN A 38 -3.53 -2.60 6.28
C GLN A 38 -3.02 -1.15 6.32
N GLU A 39 -2.70 -0.67 7.53
CA GLU A 39 -2.22 0.70 7.75
C GLU A 39 -0.91 0.99 7.00
N ASN A 40 -0.12 -0.05 6.73
CA ASN A 40 1.14 0.02 5.99
C ASN A 40 0.99 0.11 4.47
N ARG A 41 -0.23 -0.08 3.94
CA ARG A 41 -0.47 -0.17 2.50
C ARG A 41 -0.76 1.20 1.88
N LEU A 42 -0.10 1.48 0.77
CA LEU A 42 -0.44 2.53 -0.18
C LEU A 42 -1.02 1.85 -1.42
N VAL A 43 -2.33 1.97 -1.60
CA VAL A 43 -3.02 1.36 -2.75
C VAL A 43 -2.81 2.24 -3.97
N ILE A 44 -2.45 1.61 -5.08
CA ILE A 44 -2.25 2.26 -6.38
C ILE A 44 -3.22 1.67 -7.40
N SER A 45 -3.40 2.34 -8.52
CA SER A 45 -4.21 1.87 -9.64
C SER A 45 -3.46 0.77 -10.37
N SER A 46 -4.21 -0.06 -11.10
CA SER A 46 -3.59 -1.03 -11.99
C SER A 46 -3.08 -0.30 -13.23
N TRP A 47 -1.85 -0.58 -13.64
CA TRP A 47 -1.36 -0.14 -14.94
C TRP A 47 -2.05 -0.93 -16.04
N LEU A 48 -2.72 -0.23 -16.96
CA LEU A 48 -3.50 -0.83 -18.05
C LEU A 48 -2.87 -0.62 -19.43
N GLY A 49 -1.58 -0.24 -19.49
CA GLY A 49 -0.86 -0.02 -20.75
C GLY A 49 -0.87 1.41 -21.26
N ASP A 50 -1.40 2.38 -20.50
CA ASP A 50 -1.36 3.79 -20.88
C ASP A 50 0.07 4.35 -20.76
N SER A 51 0.61 4.87 -21.86
CA SER A 51 1.93 5.50 -21.89
C SER A 51 1.96 6.87 -21.21
N ASN A 52 0.79 7.49 -21.01
CA ASN A 52 0.64 8.75 -20.29
C ASN A 52 0.33 8.53 -18.81
N ASP A 53 0.31 7.28 -18.32
CA ASP A 53 0.18 7.01 -16.90
C ASP A 53 1.31 7.69 -16.11
N GLN A 54 0.95 8.46 -15.07
CA GLN A 54 1.89 9.19 -14.22
C GLN A 54 1.80 8.75 -12.76
N GLU A 55 1.13 7.65 -12.46
CA GLU A 55 0.80 7.27 -11.08
C GLU A 55 2.06 7.05 -10.23
N LEU A 56 3.04 6.31 -10.74
CA LEU A 56 4.30 6.09 -10.03
C LEU A 56 5.09 7.38 -9.80
N LEU A 57 5.00 8.36 -10.71
CA LEU A 57 5.64 9.66 -10.55
C LEU A 57 4.98 10.47 -9.41
N GLN A 58 3.65 10.43 -9.31
CA GLN A 58 2.92 11.08 -8.22
C GLN A 58 3.22 10.40 -6.87
N ILE A 59 3.28 9.07 -6.85
CA ILE A 59 3.59 8.30 -5.63
C ILE A 59 5.01 8.53 -5.15
N LYS A 60 5.99 8.61 -6.08
CA LYS A 60 7.38 8.93 -5.76
C LYS A 60 7.48 10.19 -4.91
N ASP A 61 6.79 11.26 -5.31
CA ASP A 61 6.83 12.53 -4.58
C ASP A 61 6.22 12.43 -3.17
N LEU A 62 5.17 11.60 -3.00
CA LEU A 62 4.62 11.28 -1.68
C LEU A 62 5.62 10.52 -0.81
N ILE A 63 6.27 9.49 -1.35
CA ILE A 63 7.22 8.65 -0.60
C ILE A 63 8.43 9.47 -0.15
N ILE A 64 8.98 10.31 -1.03
CA ILE A 64 10.09 11.22 -0.69
C ILE A 64 9.68 12.11 0.49
N LYS A 65 8.51 12.76 0.41
CA LYS A 65 8.00 13.60 1.51
C LYS A 65 7.86 12.82 2.82
N ILE A 66 7.38 11.58 2.79
CA ILE A 66 7.29 10.74 4.00
C ILE A 66 8.69 10.47 4.56
N GLY A 67 9.66 10.12 3.71
CA GLY A 67 11.05 9.89 4.10
C GLY A 67 11.72 11.12 4.72
N GLU A 68 11.47 12.29 4.14
CA GLU A 68 12.03 13.58 4.60
C GLU A 68 11.34 14.12 5.86
N SER A 69 10.06 13.77 6.09
CA SER A 69 9.27 14.29 7.21
C SER A 69 9.72 13.79 8.60
N ASN A 70 10.74 12.92 8.69
CA ASN A 70 11.20 12.29 9.93
C ASN A 70 10.06 11.67 10.77
N VAL A 71 9.01 11.19 10.12
CA VAL A 71 7.87 10.58 10.82
C VAL A 71 8.34 9.34 11.58
N LYS A 72 7.96 9.26 12.86
CA LYS A 72 8.29 8.11 13.70
C LYS A 72 7.60 6.84 13.20
N ASP A 73 6.38 6.98 12.68
CA ASP A 73 5.53 5.90 12.19
C ASP A 73 4.88 6.26 10.86
N VAL A 74 5.31 5.61 9.77
CA VAL A 74 4.84 5.87 8.41
C VAL A 74 3.34 5.65 8.23
N ARG A 75 2.71 4.80 9.04
CA ARG A 75 1.27 4.51 8.99
C ARG A 75 0.43 5.76 9.24
N LYS A 76 0.89 6.64 10.14
CA LYS A 76 0.22 7.92 10.44
C LYS A 76 0.24 8.87 9.23
N ALA A 77 1.32 8.87 8.46
CA ALA A 77 1.41 9.66 7.25
C ALA A 77 0.48 9.11 6.15
N LEU A 78 0.41 7.79 5.99
CA LEU A 78 -0.49 7.13 5.05
C LEU A 78 -1.97 7.38 5.38
N ILE A 79 -2.36 7.31 6.66
CA ILE A 79 -3.74 7.62 7.08
C ILE A 79 -4.11 9.07 6.71
N ARG A 80 -3.24 10.04 7.02
CA ARG A 80 -3.46 11.45 6.65
C ARG A 80 -3.60 11.63 5.13
N TYR A 81 -2.79 10.93 4.36
CA TYR A 81 -2.89 10.96 2.89
C TYR A 81 -4.23 10.40 2.41
N ARG A 82 -4.68 9.25 2.94
CA ARG A 82 -5.99 8.67 2.60
C ARG A 82 -7.13 9.62 2.95
N ASP A 83 -7.09 10.27 4.11
CA ASP A 83 -8.10 11.23 4.54
C ASP A 83 -8.12 12.46 3.63
N TYR A 84 -6.95 12.96 3.22
CA TYR A 84 -6.82 14.05 2.25
C TYR A 84 -7.48 13.67 0.91
N ILE A 85 -7.13 12.53 0.32
CA ILE A 85 -7.72 12.05 -0.95
C ILE A 85 -9.24 11.86 -0.82
N ARG A 86 -9.72 11.24 0.26
CA ARG A 86 -11.16 11.05 0.52
C ARG A 86 -11.89 12.38 0.63
N SER A 87 -11.30 13.39 1.27
CA SER A 87 -11.89 14.72 1.40
C SER A 87 -11.95 15.46 0.06
N ARG A 88 -10.95 15.27 -0.80
CA ARG A 88 -10.88 15.85 -2.15
C ARG A 88 -11.94 15.26 -3.07
N ASN A 89 -12.13 13.94 -3.04
CA ASN A 89 -13.07 13.24 -3.93
C ASN A 89 -14.55 13.39 -3.54
N LYS A 90 -14.84 13.98 -2.38
CA LYS A 90 -16.21 14.30 -1.93
C LYS A 90 -16.70 15.68 -2.38
N ARG A 91 -15.84 16.47 -3.04
CA ARG A 91 -16.17 17.77 -3.64
C ARG A 91 -16.35 17.59 -5.13
#